data_AF-A0A0K1ZTW6-F1
#
_entry.id   AF-A0A0K1ZTW6-F1
#
_cell.length_a   1.000
_cell.length_b   1.000
_cell.length_c   1.000
_cell.angle_alpha   90.00
_cell.angle_beta   90.00
_cell.angle_gamma   90.00
#
_symmetry.space_group_name_H-M   'P 1'
#
loop_
_entity.id
_entity.type
_entity.pdbx_description
1 polymer ?
#
loop_
_entity_poly.entity_id
_entity_poly.type
_entity_poly.pdbx_seq_one_letter_code
_entity_poly.pdbx_strand_id
1 'polypeptide(L)'
;MIGGWLRSSAEPRVLVRHLQSLMLPSEPRVGRRYLRLADRRVFEWIWPVLSPLQRQQWLGPINRWWALNRRNELVLHAMTEAVPEEPHHDPELLTAAQWTRLHDCELAQQILRGWSSFADPLPADYVPQAEHALRSVRSLGVAEPADIVLMSAYQLQIHPRLCEHPRVVELVRTAQNSDVPLQDALAGMPDPEGWDRIRHELTTGSPPNPLA
;
A
#
# COMPACT_ATOMS: atom_id res chain seq x y z
N MET A 1 -11.67 -4.17 18.06
CA MET A 1 -11.83 -3.74 16.66
C MET A 1 -12.80 -4.70 15.99
N ILE A 2 -13.86 -4.21 15.33
CA ILE A 2 -14.84 -5.06 14.62
C ILE A 2 -14.26 -5.38 13.24
N GLY A 3 -14.09 -6.67 12.91
CA GLY A 3 -13.41 -7.14 11.68
C GLY A 3 -14.25 -7.05 10.39
N GLY A 4 -15.52 -6.64 10.49
CA GLY A 4 -16.47 -6.56 9.39
C GLY A 4 -17.73 -7.39 9.63
N TRP A 5 -18.69 -7.29 8.71
CA TRP A 5 -19.94 -8.06 8.71
C TRP A 5 -20.03 -8.89 7.43
N LEU A 6 -20.45 -10.14 7.57
CA LEU A 6 -20.65 -11.06 6.45
C LEU A 6 -22.13 -11.40 6.33
N ARG A 7 -22.65 -11.42 5.11
CA ARG A 7 -23.94 -12.00 4.78
C ARG A 7 -23.76 -13.13 3.78
N SER A 8 -24.36 -14.26 4.10
CA SER A 8 -24.37 -15.45 3.26
C SER A 8 -25.69 -16.20 3.43
N SER A 9 -26.17 -16.82 2.37
CA SER A 9 -27.27 -17.79 2.40
C SER A 9 -26.80 -19.24 2.58
N ALA A 10 -25.48 -19.47 2.63
CA ALA A 10 -24.91 -20.80 2.81
C ALA A 10 -24.98 -21.26 4.26
N GLU A 11 -24.93 -22.57 4.48
CA GLU A 11 -24.85 -23.12 5.83
C GLU A 11 -23.57 -22.64 6.55
N PRO A 12 -23.62 -22.39 7.87
CA PRO A 12 -22.46 -21.91 8.63
C PRO A 12 -21.19 -22.76 8.47
N ARG A 13 -21.32 -24.08 8.33
CA ARG A 13 -20.19 -24.98 8.13
C ARG A 13 -19.47 -24.76 6.80
N VAL A 14 -20.21 -24.40 5.75
CA VAL A 14 -19.64 -24.08 4.44
C VAL A 14 -18.83 -22.77 4.53
N LEU A 15 -19.37 -21.76 5.22
CA LEU A 15 -18.67 -20.49 5.44
C LEU A 15 -17.37 -20.68 6.23
N VAL A 16 -17.39 -21.47 7.30
CA VAL A 16 -16.19 -21.74 8.11
C VAL A 16 -15.12 -22.42 7.27
N ARG A 17 -15.46 -23.48 6.52
CA ARG A 17 -14.49 -24.19 5.66
C ARG A 17 -13.91 -23.27 4.58
N HIS A 18 -14.76 -22.44 3.97
CA HIS A 18 -14.34 -21.45 2.98
C HIS A 18 -13.32 -20.46 3.56
N LEU A 19 -13.67 -19.79 4.66
CA LEU A 19 -12.76 -18.84 5.33
C LEU A 19 -11.45 -19.50 5.77
N GLN A 20 -11.50 -20.75 6.27
CA GLN A 20 -10.30 -21.51 6.61
C GLN A 20 -9.39 -21.74 5.40
N SER A 21 -9.95 -22.12 4.23
CA SER A 21 -9.15 -22.29 3.02
C SER A 21 -8.53 -20.99 2.52
N LEU A 22 -9.27 -19.87 2.61
CA LEU A 22 -8.79 -18.55 2.20
C LEU A 22 -7.72 -17.97 3.11
N MET A 23 -7.77 -18.29 4.40
CA MET A 23 -6.77 -17.83 5.37
C MET A 23 -5.52 -18.71 5.39
N LEU A 24 -5.49 -19.83 4.67
CA LEU A 24 -4.33 -20.74 4.60
C LEU A 24 -3.89 -21.05 3.16
N PRO A 25 -3.68 -20.04 2.29
CA PRO A 25 -3.20 -20.28 0.94
C PRO A 25 -1.75 -20.76 0.96
N SER A 26 -1.37 -21.46 -0.11
CA SER A 26 0.00 -21.87 -0.36
C SER A 26 0.75 -20.77 -1.10
N GLU A 27 1.87 -20.32 -0.53
CA GLU A 27 2.84 -19.45 -1.18
C GLU A 27 3.84 -20.30 -1.99
N PRO A 28 4.10 -19.98 -3.26
CA PRO A 28 5.07 -20.71 -4.07
C PRO A 28 6.44 -20.81 -3.38
N ARG A 29 7.01 -22.02 -3.32
CA ARG A 29 8.32 -22.34 -2.70
C ARG A 29 8.42 -22.17 -1.18
N VAL A 30 7.39 -21.67 -0.52
CA VAL A 30 7.34 -21.50 0.95
C VAL A 30 6.35 -22.48 1.59
N GLY A 31 5.20 -22.71 0.96
CA GLY A 31 4.14 -23.57 1.48
C GLY A 31 2.99 -22.79 2.12
N ARG A 32 2.21 -23.44 2.99
CA ARG A 32 1.02 -22.83 3.59
C ARG A 32 1.39 -21.67 4.51
N ARG A 33 0.73 -20.53 4.31
CA ARG A 33 0.89 -19.33 5.13
C ARG A 33 -0.45 -18.86 5.68
N TYR A 34 -0.45 -18.36 6.91
CA TYR A 34 -1.61 -17.70 7.46
C TYR A 34 -1.78 -16.31 6.84
N LEU A 35 -2.83 -16.14 6.03
CA LEU A 35 -3.25 -14.86 5.49
C LEU A 35 -4.22 -14.19 6.48
N ARG A 36 -3.81 -13.05 7.03
CA ARG A 36 -4.56 -12.32 8.07
C ARG A 36 -5.79 -11.59 7.49
N LEU A 37 -6.69 -12.27 6.79
CA LEU A 37 -7.89 -11.67 6.19
C LEU A 37 -8.83 -11.03 7.21
N ALA A 38 -8.78 -11.46 8.47
CA ALA A 38 -9.50 -10.82 9.57
C ALA A 38 -8.95 -9.42 9.91
N ASP A 39 -7.72 -9.11 9.50
CA ASP A 39 -7.17 -7.76 9.57
C ASP A 39 -7.66 -6.95 8.38
N ARG A 40 -8.56 -5.99 8.64
CA ARG A 40 -9.13 -5.09 7.64
C ARG A 40 -8.07 -4.41 6.76
N ARG A 41 -6.88 -4.16 7.32
CA ARG A 41 -5.77 -3.50 6.61
C ARG A 41 -5.16 -4.40 5.55
N VAL A 42 -5.06 -5.69 5.82
CA VAL A 42 -4.57 -6.68 4.85
C VAL A 42 -5.58 -6.85 3.74
N PHE A 43 -6.88 -6.94 4.09
CA PHE A 43 -7.95 -7.04 3.11
C PHE A 43 -8.03 -5.80 2.20
N GLU A 44 -8.02 -4.61 2.79
CA GLU A 44 -7.98 -3.32 2.08
C GLU A 44 -6.77 -3.19 1.16
N TRP A 45 -5.61 -3.69 1.59
CA TRP A 45 -4.38 -3.64 0.83
C TRP A 45 -4.39 -4.54 -0.41
N ILE A 46 -4.95 -5.75 -0.31
CA ILE A 46 -4.91 -6.75 -1.38
C ILE A 46 -6.11 -6.67 -2.33
N TRP A 47 -7.29 -6.31 -1.83
CA TRP A 47 -8.54 -6.33 -2.61
C TRP A 47 -8.48 -5.59 -3.96
N PRO A 48 -7.88 -4.39 -4.06
CA PRO A 48 -7.86 -3.63 -5.32
C PRO A 48 -7.11 -4.35 -6.45
N VAL A 49 -6.13 -5.19 -6.13
CA VAL A 49 -5.29 -5.88 -7.14
C VAL A 49 -5.76 -7.30 -7.47
N LEU A 50 -6.83 -7.77 -6.83
CA LEU A 50 -7.44 -9.05 -7.19
C LEU A 50 -8.19 -8.92 -8.51
N SER A 51 -8.04 -9.92 -9.38
CA SER A 51 -8.84 -10.04 -10.60
C SER A 51 -10.31 -10.28 -10.27
N PRO A 52 -11.26 -10.05 -11.20
CA PRO A 52 -12.67 -10.39 -10.99
C PRO A 52 -12.87 -11.85 -10.57
N LEU A 53 -12.15 -12.78 -11.19
CA LEU A 53 -12.18 -14.21 -10.84
C LEU A 53 -11.66 -14.46 -9.42
N GLN A 54 -10.55 -13.85 -9.04
CA GLN A 54 -10.03 -13.97 -7.67
C GLN A 54 -10.99 -13.37 -6.64
N ARG A 55 -11.61 -12.22 -6.92
CA ARG A 55 -12.64 -11.63 -6.04
C ARG A 55 -13.83 -12.57 -5.88
N GLN A 56 -14.26 -13.24 -6.94
CA GLN A 56 -15.30 -14.27 -6.89
C GLN A 56 -14.86 -15.46 -6.03
N GLN A 57 -13.65 -15.98 -6.22
CA GLN A 57 -13.09 -17.06 -5.41
C GLN A 57 -12.97 -16.67 -3.93
N TRP A 58 -12.59 -15.42 -3.64
CA TRP A 58 -12.47 -14.90 -2.28
C TRP A 58 -13.81 -14.71 -1.60
N LEU A 59 -14.84 -14.24 -2.32
CA LEU A 59 -16.18 -14.15 -1.76
C LEU A 59 -16.79 -15.55 -1.58
N GLY A 60 -16.69 -16.44 -2.57
CA GLY A 60 -17.26 -17.78 -2.54
C GLY A 60 -18.73 -17.78 -2.08
N PRO A 61 -19.08 -18.43 -0.95
CA PRO A 61 -20.44 -18.44 -0.42
C PRO A 61 -20.90 -17.09 0.20
N ILE A 62 -20.01 -16.10 0.33
CA ILE A 62 -20.32 -14.80 0.93
C ILE A 62 -21.00 -13.92 -0.12
N ASN A 63 -22.26 -13.55 0.11
CA ASN A 63 -22.99 -12.65 -0.79
C ASN A 63 -22.52 -11.21 -0.65
N ARG A 64 -22.23 -10.77 0.59
CA ARG A 64 -21.81 -9.41 0.91
C ARG A 64 -20.85 -9.42 2.10
N TRP A 65 -19.78 -8.66 1.99
CA TRP A 65 -18.80 -8.45 3.05
C TRP A 65 -18.63 -6.95 3.26
N TRP A 66 -19.04 -6.44 4.41
CA TRP A 66 -18.80 -5.05 4.79
C TRP A 66 -17.59 -4.94 5.71
N ALA A 67 -16.72 -3.97 5.46
CA ALA A 67 -15.59 -3.64 6.32
C ALA A 67 -15.47 -2.12 6.47
N LEU A 68 -14.83 -1.68 7.56
CA LEU A 68 -14.44 -0.28 7.69
C LEU A 68 -13.06 -0.08 7.07
N ASN A 69 -12.93 0.87 6.16
CA ASN A 69 -11.63 1.28 5.63
C ASN A 69 -10.87 2.14 6.67
N ARG A 70 -9.62 2.49 6.37
CA ARG A 70 -8.79 3.32 7.27
C ARG A 70 -9.36 4.72 7.56
N ARG A 71 -10.19 5.25 6.65
CA ARG A 71 -10.94 6.52 6.81
C ARG A 71 -12.23 6.34 7.63
N ASN A 72 -12.47 5.15 8.18
CA ASN A 72 -13.69 4.75 8.90
C ASN A 72 -14.97 4.77 8.05
N GLU A 73 -14.83 4.69 6.72
CA GLU A 73 -15.96 4.56 5.80
C GLU A 73 -16.35 3.10 5.67
N LEU A 74 -17.66 2.83 5.56
CA LEU A 74 -18.20 1.49 5.35
C LEU A 74 -18.04 1.11 3.87
N VAL A 75 -17.20 0.11 3.60
CA VAL A 75 -16.95 -0.41 2.25
C VAL A 75 -17.66 -1.74 2.10
N LEU A 76 -18.39 -1.90 0.99
CA LEU A 76 -19.04 -3.15 0.60
C LEU A 76 -18.18 -3.87 -0.44
N HIS A 77 -17.85 -5.12 -0.15
CA HIS A 77 -17.29 -6.07 -1.09
C HIS A 77 -18.39 -7.09 -1.46
N ALA A 78 -18.76 -7.08 -2.73
CA ALA A 78 -19.77 -7.97 -3.29
C ALA A 78 -19.38 -8.31 -4.74
N MET A 79 -20.01 -9.35 -5.29
CA MET A 79 -19.94 -9.61 -6.72
C MET A 79 -20.74 -8.52 -7.45
N THR A 80 -20.05 -7.65 -8.17
CA THR A 80 -20.69 -6.51 -8.88
C THR A 80 -20.74 -6.71 -10.40
N GLU A 81 -19.95 -7.64 -10.96
CA GLU A 81 -19.81 -7.81 -12.40
C GLU A 81 -20.09 -9.27 -12.81
N ALA A 82 -20.80 -9.43 -13.93
CA ALA A 82 -20.86 -10.71 -14.64
C ALA A 82 -19.46 -10.98 -15.21
N VAL A 83 -18.77 -11.97 -14.64
CA VAL A 83 -17.46 -12.39 -15.11
C VAL A 83 -17.63 -12.91 -16.55
N PRO A 84 -16.91 -12.37 -17.55
CA PRO A 84 -16.89 -12.96 -18.87
C PRO A 84 -16.48 -14.44 -18.77
N GLU A 85 -17.16 -15.33 -19.49
CA GLU A 85 -16.78 -16.74 -19.60
C GLU A 85 -15.47 -16.88 -20.40
N GLU A 86 -14.36 -16.39 -19.85
CA GLU A 86 -13.05 -16.68 -20.38
C GLU A 86 -12.52 -17.97 -19.72
N PRO A 87 -11.92 -18.89 -20.51
CA PRO A 87 -11.32 -20.11 -19.98
C PRO A 87 -9.97 -19.78 -19.34
N HIS A 88 -9.99 -19.14 -18.18
CA HIS A 88 -8.77 -18.79 -17.45
C HIS A 88 -8.70 -19.60 -16.16
N HIS A 89 -7.96 -20.70 -16.27
CA HIS A 89 -7.50 -21.49 -15.16
C HIS A 89 -6.41 -20.68 -14.46
N ASP A 90 -6.78 -19.83 -13.50
CA ASP A 90 -5.83 -19.38 -12.49
C ASP A 90 -5.99 -20.33 -11.30
N PRO A 91 -5.18 -21.42 -11.21
CA PRO A 91 -5.29 -22.40 -10.13
C PRO A 91 -4.83 -21.83 -8.79
N GLU A 92 -4.14 -20.68 -8.79
CA GLU A 92 -3.55 -20.08 -7.60
C GLU A 92 -4.46 -18.98 -7.03
N LEU A 93 -4.69 -19.02 -5.70
CA LEU A 93 -5.48 -17.99 -5.02
C LEU A 93 -4.83 -16.60 -5.14
N LEU A 94 -3.50 -16.55 -5.26
CA LEU A 94 -2.67 -15.35 -5.28
C LEU A 94 -1.45 -15.58 -6.18
N THR A 95 -1.18 -14.63 -7.07
CA THR A 95 0.02 -14.63 -7.93
C THR A 95 1.27 -14.23 -7.16
N ALA A 96 2.46 -14.49 -7.72
CA ALA A 96 3.74 -14.08 -7.12
C ALA A 96 3.82 -12.57 -6.83
N ALA A 97 3.31 -11.73 -7.74
CA ALA A 97 3.29 -10.28 -7.54
C ALA A 97 2.37 -9.86 -6.39
N GLN A 98 1.24 -10.54 -6.22
CA GLN A 98 0.31 -10.31 -5.12
C GLN A 98 0.89 -10.78 -3.77
N TRP A 99 1.70 -11.85 -3.76
CA TRP A 99 2.48 -12.25 -2.59
C TRP A 99 3.52 -11.21 -2.20
N THR A 100 4.30 -10.69 -3.16
CA THR A 100 5.23 -9.58 -2.91
C THR A 100 4.50 -8.39 -2.30
N ARG A 101 3.35 -8.02 -2.87
CA ARG A 101 2.50 -6.96 -2.31
C ARG A 101 2.08 -7.26 -0.87
N LEU A 102 1.69 -8.48 -0.54
CA LEU A 102 1.31 -8.85 0.83
C LEU A 102 2.47 -8.73 1.82
N HIS A 103 3.70 -9.08 1.40
CA HIS A 103 4.90 -8.89 2.23
C HIS A 103 5.16 -7.41 2.52
N ASP A 104 4.81 -6.53 1.58
CA ASP A 104 4.89 -5.08 1.76
C ASP A 104 3.81 -4.49 2.68
N CYS A 105 2.79 -5.28 3.04
CA CYS A 105 1.64 -4.78 3.77
C CYS A 105 2.04 -4.12 5.09
N GLU A 106 2.94 -4.71 5.88
CA GLU A 106 3.34 -4.14 7.16
C GLU A 106 4.00 -2.77 7.00
N LEU A 107 4.91 -2.66 6.04
CA LEU A 107 5.63 -1.43 5.72
C LEU A 107 4.66 -0.35 5.20
N ALA A 108 3.75 -0.72 4.28
CA ALA A 108 2.68 0.17 3.83
C ALA A 108 1.79 0.64 4.99
N GLN A 109 1.48 -0.23 5.95
CA GLN A 109 0.71 0.17 7.14
C GLN A 109 1.49 1.11 8.07
N GLN A 110 2.83 1.06 8.09
CA GLN A 110 3.67 2.02 8.82
C GLN A 110 3.64 3.39 8.14
N ILE A 111 3.83 3.42 6.82
CA ILE A 111 3.73 4.63 5.99
C ILE A 111 2.37 5.31 6.21
N LEU A 112 1.27 4.56 6.09
CA LEU A 112 -0.09 5.09 6.28
C LEU A 112 -0.35 5.60 7.70
N ARG A 113 0.29 5.02 8.73
CA ARG A 113 0.20 5.53 10.11
C ARG A 113 0.96 6.84 10.26
N GLY A 114 2.15 6.94 9.68
CA GLY A 114 2.90 8.20 9.63
C GLY A 114 2.12 9.28 8.90
N TRP A 115 1.56 8.97 7.74
CA TRP A 115 0.77 9.94 6.96
C TRP A 115 -0.45 10.46 7.72
N SER A 116 -1.15 9.60 8.45
CA SER A 116 -2.31 10.02 9.24
C SER A 116 -1.99 11.02 10.36
N SER A 117 -0.72 11.22 10.74
CA SER A 117 -0.37 12.22 11.76
C SER A 117 -0.39 13.66 11.21
N PHE A 118 -0.32 13.84 9.89
CA PHE A 118 -0.32 15.15 9.24
C PHE A 118 -1.38 15.30 8.13
N ALA A 119 -2.16 14.25 7.86
CA ALA A 119 -3.33 14.30 6.99
C ALA A 119 -4.50 13.53 7.63
N ASP A 120 -5.47 14.27 8.18
CA ASP A 120 -6.70 13.72 8.73
C ASP A 120 -7.93 14.50 8.23
N PRO A 121 -8.84 13.89 7.43
CA PRO A 121 -8.78 12.51 6.96
C PRO A 121 -7.70 12.30 5.88
N LEU A 122 -7.22 11.07 5.75
CA LEU A 122 -6.40 10.67 4.60
C LEU A 122 -7.16 10.92 3.28
N PRO A 123 -6.46 11.21 2.16
CA PRO A 123 -7.05 11.30 0.82
C PRO A 123 -7.79 10.02 0.44
N ALA A 124 -8.73 10.05 -0.50
CA ALA A 124 -9.52 8.87 -0.89
C ALA A 124 -8.68 7.76 -1.55
N ASP A 125 -7.57 8.13 -2.20
CA ASP A 125 -6.63 7.29 -2.93
C ASP A 125 -5.35 7.00 -2.11
N TYR A 126 -5.44 7.01 -0.77
CA TYR A 126 -4.30 6.77 0.13
C TYR A 126 -3.58 5.43 -0.12
N VAL A 127 -4.30 4.37 -0.49
CA VAL A 127 -3.70 3.05 -0.76
C VAL A 127 -2.75 3.10 -1.98
N PRO A 128 -3.20 3.52 -3.18
CA PRO A 128 -2.30 3.63 -4.32
C PRO A 128 -1.20 4.68 -4.13
N GLN A 129 -1.43 5.76 -3.37
CA GLN A 129 -0.37 6.73 -3.05
C GLN A 129 0.71 6.13 -2.14
N ALA A 130 0.34 5.36 -1.10
CA ALA A 130 1.31 4.68 -0.24
C ALA A 130 2.11 3.62 -1.00
N GLU A 131 1.47 2.90 -1.92
CA GLU A 131 2.15 1.96 -2.82
C GLU A 131 3.12 2.67 -3.77
N HIS A 132 2.71 3.80 -4.34
CA HIS A 132 3.56 4.63 -5.18
C HIS A 132 4.79 5.10 -4.41
N ALA A 133 4.60 5.67 -3.21
CA ALA A 133 5.70 6.09 -2.34
C ALA A 133 6.68 4.96 -2.03
N LEU A 134 6.15 3.79 -1.64
CA LEU A 134 6.97 2.61 -1.38
C LEU A 134 7.84 2.22 -2.59
N ARG A 135 7.26 2.17 -3.79
CA ARG A 135 7.98 1.83 -5.02
C ARG A 135 8.99 2.91 -5.41
N SER A 136 8.62 4.18 -5.32
CA SER A 136 9.49 5.32 -5.61
C SER A 136 10.73 5.31 -4.74
N VAL A 137 10.58 5.10 -3.43
CA VAL A 137 11.71 5.09 -2.50
C VAL A 137 12.64 3.89 -2.76
N ARG A 138 12.09 2.71 -2.99
CA ARG A 138 12.88 1.53 -3.36
C ARG A 138 13.63 1.70 -4.68
N SER A 139 13.09 2.47 -5.63
CA SER A 139 13.77 2.75 -6.90
C SER A 139 15.05 3.58 -6.72
N LEU A 140 15.21 4.26 -5.58
CA LEU A 140 16.46 4.94 -5.18
C LEU A 140 17.47 4.00 -4.50
N GLY A 141 17.19 2.70 -4.43
CA GLY A 141 18.03 1.71 -3.75
C GLY A 141 17.91 1.71 -2.23
N VAL A 142 16.97 2.45 -1.65
CA VAL A 142 16.72 2.44 -0.20
C VAL A 142 16.08 1.11 0.19
N ALA A 143 16.77 0.35 1.04
CA ALA A 143 16.36 -1.00 1.45
C ALA A 143 15.93 -1.08 2.93
N GLU A 144 16.46 -0.23 3.80
CA GLU A 144 16.19 -0.29 5.24
C GLU A 144 14.75 0.15 5.53
N PRO A 145 13.94 -0.66 6.24
CA PRO A 145 12.53 -0.36 6.49
C PRO A 145 12.28 1.01 7.13
N ALA A 146 13.12 1.43 8.10
CA ALA A 146 12.98 2.73 8.75
C ALA A 146 13.15 3.90 7.75
N ASP A 147 14.17 3.81 6.90
CA ASP A 147 14.45 4.80 5.86
C ASP A 147 13.36 4.82 4.78
N ILE A 148 12.82 3.65 4.43
CA ILE A 148 11.68 3.57 3.51
C ILE A 148 10.47 4.31 4.07
N VAL A 149 10.13 4.09 5.34
CA VAL A 149 9.01 4.78 6.00
C VAL A 149 9.25 6.28 6.06
N LEU A 150 10.45 6.70 6.45
CA LEU A 150 10.84 8.11 6.55
C LEU A 150 10.71 8.82 5.19
N MET A 151 11.36 8.29 4.15
CA MET A 151 11.32 8.89 2.82
C MET A 151 9.93 8.88 2.20
N SER A 152 9.15 7.81 2.44
CA SER A 152 7.76 7.75 1.98
C SER A 152 6.90 8.83 2.65
N ALA A 153 7.13 9.09 3.94
CA ALA A 153 6.43 10.18 4.64
C ALA A 153 6.77 11.55 4.04
N TYR A 154 8.05 11.83 3.76
CA TYR A 154 8.46 13.04 3.04
C TYR A 154 7.80 13.14 1.66
N GLN A 155 7.76 12.06 0.87
CA GLN A 155 7.12 12.06 -0.44
C GLN A 155 5.62 12.39 -0.35
N LEU A 156 4.92 11.80 0.63
CA LEU A 156 3.48 12.02 0.84
C LEU A 156 3.15 13.40 1.42
N GLN A 157 4.09 14.01 2.15
CA GLN A 157 3.92 15.35 2.73
C GLN A 157 4.32 16.48 1.76
N ILE A 158 5.38 16.26 0.97
CA ILE A 158 5.98 17.31 0.15
C ILE A 158 5.44 17.26 -1.28
N HIS A 159 5.63 16.15 -2.00
CA HIS A 159 5.19 16.00 -3.39
C HIS A 159 5.24 14.53 -3.88
N PRO A 160 4.23 14.01 -4.61
CA PRO A 160 4.21 12.63 -5.10
C PRO A 160 5.40 12.20 -5.98
N ARG A 161 6.11 13.17 -6.58
CA ARG A 161 7.30 12.98 -7.40
C ARG A 161 8.61 13.31 -6.69
N LEU A 162 8.61 13.38 -5.34
CA LEU A 162 9.78 13.80 -4.56
C LEU A 162 11.04 12.99 -4.89
N CYS A 163 10.91 11.67 -5.01
CA CYS A 163 12.02 10.77 -5.35
C CYS A 163 12.57 10.96 -6.77
N GLU A 164 11.89 11.69 -7.66
CA GLU A 164 12.41 12.02 -8.99
C GLU A 164 13.28 13.30 -8.96
N HIS A 165 13.24 14.05 -7.87
CA HIS A 165 13.93 15.33 -7.79
C HIS A 165 15.45 15.13 -7.71
N PRO A 166 16.26 15.76 -8.60
CA PRO A 166 17.71 15.52 -8.66
C PRO A 166 18.43 15.71 -7.33
N ARG A 167 18.05 16.73 -6.56
CA ARG A 167 18.63 17.00 -5.24
C ARG A 167 18.30 15.92 -4.20
N VAL A 168 17.13 15.30 -4.28
CA VAL A 168 16.72 14.21 -3.37
C VAL A 168 17.45 12.93 -3.75
N VAL A 169 17.52 12.63 -5.05
CA VAL A 169 18.31 11.50 -5.58
C VAL A 169 19.76 11.59 -5.11
N GLU A 170 20.37 12.77 -5.25
CA GLU A 170 21.76 13.02 -4.86
C GLU A 170 21.98 12.93 -3.34
N LEU A 171 21.03 13.40 -2.54
CA LEU A 171 21.07 13.28 -1.09
C LEU A 171 21.06 11.81 -0.66
N VAL A 172 20.14 11.00 -1.20
CA VAL A 172 20.06 9.56 -0.91
C VAL A 172 21.33 8.85 -1.34
N ARG A 173 21.83 9.15 -2.55
CA ARG A 173 23.07 8.60 -3.07
C ARG A 173 24.27 8.93 -2.18
N THR A 174 24.33 10.16 -1.65
CA THR A 174 25.42 10.59 -0.77
C THR A 174 25.35 9.89 0.58
N ALA A 175 24.16 9.80 1.19
CA ALA A 175 23.95 9.08 2.44
C ALA A 175 24.41 7.60 2.33
N GLN A 176 24.04 6.92 1.25
CA GLN A 176 24.45 5.54 0.97
C GLN A 176 25.96 5.37 0.79
N ASN A 177 26.63 6.32 0.13
CA ASN A 177 28.08 6.23 -0.15
C ASN A 177 28.95 6.63 1.04
N SER A 178 28.44 7.52 1.91
CA SER A 178 29.18 8.05 3.05
C SER A 178 28.86 7.35 4.37
N ASP A 179 28.04 6.30 4.33
CA ASP A 179 27.56 5.55 5.51
C ASP A 179 26.92 6.47 6.57
N VAL A 180 26.26 7.54 6.10
CA VAL A 180 25.55 8.48 6.96
C VAL A 180 24.08 8.05 7.03
N PRO A 181 23.48 7.97 8.23
CA PRO A 181 22.05 7.66 8.36
C PRO A 181 21.21 8.63 7.52
N LEU A 182 20.25 8.10 6.75
CA LEU A 182 19.46 8.92 5.83
C LEU A 182 18.70 10.04 6.55
N GLN A 183 18.25 9.77 7.78
CA GLN A 183 17.65 10.78 8.66
C GLN A 183 18.54 12.02 8.85
N ASP A 184 19.85 11.84 8.99
CA ASP A 184 20.79 12.92 9.27
C ASP A 184 21.06 13.71 7.98
N ALA A 185 21.16 13.02 6.85
CA ALA A 185 21.28 13.64 5.53
C ALA A 185 20.05 14.51 5.21
N LEU A 186 18.84 14.03 5.54
CA LEU A 186 17.60 14.78 5.37
C LEU A 186 17.51 15.98 6.33
N ALA A 187 17.96 15.82 7.57
CA ALA A 187 18.00 16.92 8.55
C ALA A 187 18.96 18.05 8.14
N GLY A 188 19.95 17.76 7.28
CA GLY A 188 20.80 18.78 6.67
C GLY A 188 20.09 19.65 5.62
N MET A 189 18.87 19.31 5.20
CA MET A 189 18.07 20.14 4.32
C MET A 189 17.46 21.32 5.10
N PRO A 190 17.59 22.57 4.62
CA PRO A 190 16.90 23.71 5.25
C PRO A 190 15.39 23.47 5.30
N ASP A 191 14.79 23.55 6.48
CA ASP A 191 13.36 23.33 6.71
C ASP A 191 12.71 24.64 7.21
N PRO A 192 11.65 25.16 6.58
CA PRO A 192 10.90 24.59 5.44
C PRO A 192 11.42 24.98 4.06
N GLU A 193 12.28 26.00 3.95
CA GLU A 193 12.63 26.65 2.68
C GLU A 193 13.19 25.69 1.61
N GLY A 194 13.99 24.71 2.03
CA GLY A 194 14.61 23.73 1.15
C GLY A 194 13.57 22.77 0.56
N TRP A 195 12.58 22.35 1.35
CA TRP A 195 11.49 21.47 0.91
C TRP A 195 10.43 22.21 0.12
N ASP A 196 10.10 23.45 0.50
CA ASP A 196 9.17 24.30 -0.24
C ASP A 196 9.68 24.64 -1.64
N ARG A 197 10.99 24.88 -1.77
CA ARG A 197 11.66 25.03 -3.07
C ARG A 197 11.48 23.80 -3.95
N ILE A 198 11.75 22.60 -3.40
CA ILE A 198 11.58 21.33 -4.13
C ILE A 198 10.12 21.12 -4.54
N ARG A 199 9.16 21.39 -3.64
CA ARG A 199 7.73 21.32 -3.96
C ARG A 199 7.38 22.24 -5.13
N HIS A 200 7.87 23.48 -5.12
CA HIS A 200 7.62 24.44 -6.20
C HIS A 200 8.21 23.98 -7.53
N GLU A 201 9.45 23.49 -7.53
CA GLU A 201 10.15 22.96 -8.70
C GLU A 201 9.37 21.81 -9.35
N LEU A 202 8.89 20.87 -8.53
CA LEU A 202 8.14 19.70 -9.01
C LEU A 202 6.72 20.06 -9.49
N THR A 203 6.12 21.12 -8.94
CA THR A 203 4.77 21.56 -9.32
C THR A 203 4.78 22.38 -10.61
N THR A 204 5.78 23.24 -10.80
CA THR A 204 5.85 24.18 -11.93
C THR A 204 6.74 23.71 -13.07
N GLY A 205 7.63 22.73 -12.83
CA GLY A 205 8.62 22.28 -13.79
C GLY A 205 9.78 23.27 -14.00
N SER A 206 9.97 24.25 -13.12
CA SER A 206 11.04 25.25 -13.18
C SER A 206 11.54 25.66 -11.79
N PRO A 207 12.82 26.04 -11.63
CA PRO A 207 13.34 26.58 -10.37
C PRO A 207 12.60 27.85 -9.96
N PRO A 208 12.26 28.04 -8.66
CA PRO A 208 11.69 29.29 -8.20
C PRO A 208 12.68 30.43 -8.45
N ASN A 209 12.14 31.56 -8.90
CA ASN A 209 12.93 32.75 -9.16
C ASN A 209 13.56 33.24 -7.82
N PRO A 210 14.90 33.34 -7.70
CA PRO A 210 15.55 33.64 -6.43
C PRO A 210 15.41 35.11 -5.96
N LEU A 211 14.46 35.88 -6.51
CA LEU A 211 14.24 37.28 -6.17
C LEU A 211 12.73 37.59 -6.17
N ALA A 212 12.11 37.46 -5.00
CA ALA A 212 10.95 38.23 -4.56
C ALA A 212 11.01 38.36 -3.04
#